data_AF-A0A1V1W345-F1
#
_entry.id   AF-A0A1V1W345-F1
#
_cell.length_a   1.000
_cell.length_b   1.000
_cell.length_c   1.000
_cell.angle_alpha   90.00
_cell.angle_beta   90.00
_cell.angle_gamma   90.00
#
_symmetry.space_group_name_H-M   'P 1'
#
loop_
_entity.id
_entity.type
_entity.pdbx_description
1 polymer ?
#
loop_
_entity_poly.entity_id
_entity_poly.type
_entity_poly.pdbx_seq_one_letter_code
_entity_poly.pdbx_strand_id
1 'polypeptide(L)'
;MATDPALRTATGSIGGRPTRLELTADSFVVRLQGDAEAFRTVPLGRIVAVREQSGKLTGYLTVTTPGEDLQFSRVPRKDLLDFVEALRAGVAAAPPEEDLPTPEMAKSLETLEELERLGRLHSTGVITDEEFATAKAKMLDRL
;
A
#
# COMPACT_ATOMS: atom_id res chain seq x y z
N MET A 1 7.48 15.26 1.47
CA MET A 1 7.04 14.10 2.27
C MET A 1 8.29 13.40 2.77
N ALA A 2 8.45 13.26 4.09
CA ALA A 2 9.61 12.56 4.64
C ALA A 2 9.33 11.06 4.53
N THR A 3 10.15 10.34 3.75
CA THR A 3 10.15 8.88 3.73
C THR A 3 10.56 8.41 5.12
N ASP A 4 9.72 7.63 5.80
CA ASP A 4 10.05 7.03 7.10
C ASP A 4 11.37 6.24 6.96
N PRO A 5 12.36 6.44 7.84
CA PRO A 5 13.63 5.74 7.74
C PRO A 5 13.43 4.22 7.85
N ALA A 6 13.90 3.48 6.84
CA ALA A 6 13.85 2.02 6.85
C ALA A 6 14.60 1.44 8.07
N LEU A 7 13.89 0.66 8.89
CA LEU A 7 14.42 -0.05 10.06
C LEU A 7 15.33 -1.21 9.66
N ARG A 8 14.99 -1.88 8.56
CA ARG A 8 15.79 -2.94 7.95
C ARG A 8 15.72 -2.82 6.44
N THR A 9 16.80 -3.19 5.77
CA THR A 9 16.84 -3.25 4.30
C THR A 9 17.49 -4.52 3.82
N ALA A 10 17.00 -5.08 2.72
CA ALA A 10 17.59 -6.19 2.00
C ALA A 10 17.58 -5.91 0.49
N THR A 11 18.28 -6.73 -0.28
CA THR A 11 18.27 -6.66 -1.75
C THR A 11 17.74 -7.97 -2.33
N GLY A 12 17.16 -7.90 -3.53
CA GLY A 12 16.61 -9.07 -4.19
C GLY A 12 16.23 -8.79 -5.63
N SER A 13 15.34 -9.59 -6.18
CA SER A 13 14.79 -9.39 -7.50
C SER A 13 13.35 -9.86 -7.59
N ILE A 14 12.46 -9.05 -8.16
CA ILE A 14 11.06 -9.39 -8.47
C ILE A 14 10.90 -9.45 -9.99
N GLY A 15 10.34 -10.54 -10.53
CA GLY A 15 10.21 -10.71 -11.98
C GLY A 15 11.54 -10.55 -12.76
N GLY A 16 12.67 -10.88 -12.13
CA GLY A 16 14.02 -10.72 -12.71
C GLY A 16 14.62 -9.31 -12.64
N ARG A 17 13.88 -8.31 -12.15
CA ARG A 17 14.35 -6.94 -11.97
C ARG A 17 14.98 -6.77 -10.58
N PRO A 18 16.17 -6.18 -10.44
CA PRO A 18 16.79 -5.95 -9.13
C PRO A 18 15.97 -4.97 -8.28
N THR A 19 15.80 -5.29 -7.01
CA THR A 19 14.96 -4.54 -6.08
C THR A 19 15.62 -4.35 -4.73
N ARG A 20 15.32 -3.21 -4.10
CA ARG A 20 15.56 -2.97 -2.69
C ARG A 20 14.28 -3.25 -1.91
N LEU A 21 14.44 -3.99 -0.83
CA LEU A 21 13.41 -4.34 0.12
C LEU A 21 13.66 -3.52 1.37
N GLU A 22 12.66 -2.76 1.82
CA GLU A 22 12.75 -1.85 2.94
C GLU A 22 11.62 -2.18 3.92
N LEU A 23 11.95 -2.33 5.20
CA LEU A 23 10.98 -2.51 6.27
C LEU A 23 10.96 -1.23 7.09
N THR A 24 9.82 -0.55 7.15
CA THR A 24 9.57 0.61 8.04
C THR A 24 8.86 0.14 9.30
N ALA A 25 8.46 1.08 10.16
CA ALA A 25 7.71 0.77 11.38
C ALA A 25 6.33 0.14 11.09
N ASP A 26 5.73 0.50 9.96
CA ASP A 26 4.33 0.21 9.62
C ASP A 26 4.15 -0.51 8.28
N SER A 27 5.16 -0.52 7.42
CA SER A 27 5.06 -1.00 6.05
C SER A 27 6.28 -1.78 5.57
N PHE A 28 6.03 -2.68 4.62
CA PHE A 28 7.02 -3.31 3.76
C PHE A 28 7.04 -2.61 2.39
N VAL A 29 8.14 -1.97 2.08
CA VAL A 29 8.32 -1.15 0.87
C VAL A 29 9.28 -1.84 -0.10
N VAL A 30 8.87 -1.91 -1.36
CA VAL A 30 9.62 -2.48 -2.47
C VAL A 30 9.96 -1.37 -3.46
N ARG A 31 11.25 -1.17 -3.72
CA ARG A 31 11.76 -0.22 -4.71
C ARG A 31 12.54 -0.96 -5.78
N LEU A 32 12.26 -0.65 -7.05
CA LEU A 32 13.08 -1.18 -8.13
C LEU A 32 14.35 -0.36 -8.24
N GLN A 33 15.46 -1.01 -8.58
CA GLN A 33 16.73 -0.30 -8.71
C GLN A 33 16.65 0.75 -9.83
N GLY A 34 16.94 2.00 -9.49
CA GLY A 34 16.88 3.15 -10.42
C GLY A 34 15.60 3.98 -10.32
N ASP A 35 14.57 3.48 -9.62
CA ASP A 35 13.31 4.21 -9.44
C ASP A 35 13.33 5.01 -8.13
N ALA A 36 12.90 6.28 -8.18
CA ALA A 36 12.81 7.15 -7.01
C ALA A 36 11.56 6.85 -6.15
N GLU A 37 10.53 6.30 -6.78
CA GLU A 37 9.26 5.95 -6.13
C GLU A 37 9.23 4.48 -5.70
N ALA A 38 8.38 4.17 -4.72
CA ALA A 38 8.14 2.80 -4.34
C ALA A 38 7.35 2.11 -5.46
N PHE A 39 7.86 0.99 -5.96
CA PHE A 39 7.09 0.13 -6.85
C PHE A 39 5.90 -0.48 -6.13
N ARG A 40 6.08 -0.75 -4.83
CA ARG A 40 4.99 -1.23 -3.98
C ARG A 40 5.22 -0.92 -2.52
N THR A 41 4.16 -0.57 -1.82
CA THR A 41 4.12 -0.43 -0.37
C THR A 41 3.00 -1.31 0.16
N VAL A 42 3.34 -2.21 1.09
CA VAL A 42 2.41 -3.15 1.72
C VAL A 42 2.38 -2.85 3.22
N PRO A 43 1.26 -2.40 3.79
CA PRO A 43 1.16 -2.25 5.23
C PRO A 43 1.38 -3.59 5.95
N LEU A 44 2.06 -3.57 7.09
CA LEU A 44 2.36 -4.80 7.84
C LEU A 44 1.10 -5.54 8.29
N GLY A 45 0.04 -4.82 8.64
CA GLY A 45 -1.26 -5.40 9.01
C GLY A 45 -1.97 -6.12 7.85
N ARG A 46 -1.59 -5.85 6.60
CA ARG A 46 -2.14 -6.50 5.40
C ARG A 46 -1.35 -7.75 4.97
N ILE A 47 -0.21 -8.05 5.60
CA ILE A 47 0.58 -9.24 5.27
C ILE A 47 -0.02 -10.45 5.99
N VAL A 48 -0.46 -11.43 5.21
CA VAL A 48 -1.09 -12.66 5.72
C VAL A 48 -0.04 -13.71 6.07
N ALA A 49 1.02 -13.81 5.26
CA ALA A 49 2.09 -14.76 5.50
C ALA A 49 3.42 -14.27 4.94
N VAL A 50 4.50 -14.63 5.63
CA VAL A 50 5.87 -14.42 5.17
C VAL A 50 6.54 -15.78 5.13
N ARG A 51 7.03 -16.19 3.96
CA ARG A 51 7.74 -17.46 3.75
C ARG A 51 9.11 -17.21 3.15
N GLU A 52 10.09 -17.95 3.63
CA GLU A 52 11.45 -17.97 3.16
C GLU A 52 11.78 -19.34 2.56
N GLN A 53 12.53 -19.33 1.47
CA GLN A 53 13.14 -20.53 0.92
C GLN A 53 14.62 -20.25 0.70
N SER A 54 15.46 -20.67 1.65
CA SER A 54 16.90 -20.43 1.57
C SER A 54 17.61 -21.47 0.71
N GLY A 55 18.40 -21.01 -0.25
CA GLY A 55 19.43 -21.80 -0.91
C GLY A 55 20.79 -21.66 -0.20
N LYS A 56 21.85 -22.18 -0.82
CA LYS A 56 23.21 -22.14 -0.24
C LYS A 56 23.81 -20.73 -0.17
N LEU A 57 23.45 -19.83 -1.09
CA LEU A 57 24.01 -18.46 -1.20
C LEU A 57 22.91 -17.39 -1.16
N THR A 58 21.84 -17.61 -1.91
CA THR A 58 20.67 -16.74 -1.97
C THR A 58 19.41 -17.56 -1.69
N GLY A 59 18.29 -16.88 -1.43
CA GLY A 59 17.01 -17.52 -1.29
C GLY A 59 15.88 -16.71 -1.90
N TYR A 60 14.67 -17.21 -1.65
CA TYR A 60 13.43 -16.60 -2.03
C TYR A 60 12.70 -16.10 -0.79
N LEU A 61 12.08 -14.93 -0.92
CA LEU A 61 11.14 -14.38 0.03
C LEU A 61 9.77 -14.35 -0.65
N THR A 62 8.76 -14.90 -0.01
CA THR A 62 7.37 -14.79 -0.46
C THR A 62 6.57 -14.07 0.60
N VAL A 63 5.93 -12.97 0.21
CA VAL A 63 5.03 -12.19 1.06
C VAL A 63 3.61 -12.33 0.50
N THR A 64 2.75 -13.03 1.24
CA THR A 64 1.34 -13.22 0.86
C THR A 64 0.52 -12.07 1.42
N THR A 65 -0.31 -11.48 0.57
CA THR A 65 -1.28 -10.43 0.90
C THR A 65 -2.66 -10.83 0.38
N PRO A 66 -3.77 -10.17 0.81
CA PRO A 66 -5.08 -10.44 0.26
C PRO A 66 -5.10 -10.19 -1.26
N GLY A 67 -5.27 -11.27 -2.02
CA GLY A 67 -5.40 -11.24 -3.48
C GLY A 67 -4.12 -11.55 -4.26
N GLU A 68 -2.95 -11.63 -3.62
CA GLU A 68 -1.70 -11.91 -4.34
C GLU A 68 -0.49 -12.31 -3.46
N ASP A 69 0.45 -13.01 -4.11
CA ASP A 69 1.75 -13.40 -3.56
C ASP A 69 2.87 -12.61 -4.23
N LEU A 70 3.63 -11.87 -3.41
CA LEU A 70 4.85 -11.20 -3.82
C LEU A 70 6.05 -12.13 -3.65
N GLN A 71 6.63 -12.59 -4.75
CA GLN A 71 7.81 -13.44 -4.73
C GLN A 71 9.08 -12.70 -5.14
N PHE A 72 10.04 -12.64 -4.22
CA PHE A 72 11.38 -12.10 -4.43
C PHE A 72 12.38 -13.24 -4.49
N SER A 73 13.32 -13.13 -5.42
CA SER A 73 14.41 -14.07 -5.65
C SER A 73 15.75 -13.39 -5.43
N ARG A 74 16.84 -14.17 -5.39
CA ARG A 74 18.22 -13.66 -5.27
C ARG A 74 18.45 -12.79 -4.03
N VAL A 75 17.68 -13.02 -2.96
CA VAL A 75 17.92 -12.35 -1.68
C VAL A 75 19.14 -13.00 -1.02
N PRO A 76 20.21 -12.26 -0.66
CA PRO A 76 21.37 -12.84 0.03
C PRO A 76 20.93 -13.59 1.28
N ARG A 77 21.44 -14.80 1.51
CA ARG A 77 20.95 -15.67 2.60
C ARG A 77 21.01 -14.99 3.98
N LYS A 78 22.08 -14.24 4.24
CA LYS A 78 22.25 -13.50 5.49
C LYS A 78 21.12 -12.49 5.67
N ASP A 79 20.94 -11.63 4.68
CA ASP A 79 19.90 -10.60 4.68
C ASP A 79 18.50 -11.21 4.70
N LEU A 80 18.27 -12.33 4.02
CA LEU A 80 16.98 -13.01 3.95
C LEU A 80 16.48 -13.41 5.34
N LEU A 81 17.34 -14.05 6.15
CA LEU A 81 16.94 -14.54 7.47
C LEU A 81 16.66 -13.37 8.41
N ASP A 82 17.59 -12.41 8.49
CA ASP A 82 17.46 -11.23 9.34
C ASP A 82 16.23 -10.39 8.95
N PHE A 83 15.95 -10.28 7.65
CA PHE A 83 14.82 -9.51 7.14
C PHE A 83 13.48 -10.23 7.36
N VAL A 84 13.41 -11.54 7.15
CA VAL A 84 12.19 -12.33 7.39
C VAL A 84 11.79 -12.32 8.86
N GLU A 85 12.77 -12.46 9.76
CA GLU A 85 12.53 -12.40 11.19
C GLU A 85 11.97 -11.02 11.59
N ALA A 86 12.61 -9.94 11.13
CA ALA A 86 12.14 -8.58 11.40
C ALA A 86 10.75 -8.32 10.80
N LEU A 87 10.49 -8.78 9.58
CA LEU A 87 9.21 -8.63 8.92
C LEU A 87 8.11 -9.39 9.68
N ARG A 88 8.36 -10.64 10.09
CA ARG A 88 7.42 -11.42 10.91
C ARG A 88 7.14 -10.76 12.25
N ALA A 89 8.17 -10.24 12.92
CA ALA A 89 8.02 -9.51 14.18
C ALA A 89 7.16 -8.25 13.98
N GLY A 90 7.39 -7.51 12.89
CA GLY A 90 6.58 -6.35 12.52
C GLY A 90 5.12 -6.71 12.24
N VAL A 91 4.87 -7.77 11.47
CA VAL A 91 3.51 -8.26 11.18
C VAL A 91 2.80 -8.74 12.46
N ALA A 92 3.50 -9.42 13.36
CA ALA A 92 2.92 -9.89 14.62
C ALA A 92 2.63 -8.76 15.62
N ALA A 93 3.39 -7.66 15.57
CA ALA A 93 3.20 -6.49 16.40
C ALA A 93 2.20 -5.49 15.80
N ALA A 94 1.99 -5.54 14.49
CA ALA A 94 1.01 -4.70 13.81
C ALA A 94 -0.40 -5.11 14.25
N PRO A 95 -1.28 -4.14 14.61
CA PRO A 95 -2.70 -4.43 14.68
C PRO A 95 -3.15 -4.98 13.32
N PRO A 96 -4.07 -5.96 13.27
CA PRO A 96 -4.74 -6.28 12.02
C PRO A 96 -5.29 -4.97 11.47
N GLU A 97 -4.93 -4.62 10.23
CA GLU A 97 -5.67 -3.57 9.54
C GLU A 97 -7.08 -4.14 9.36
N GLU A 98 -8.00 -3.76 10.26
CA GLU A 98 -9.40 -3.63 9.88
C GLU A 98 -9.39 -2.80 8.59
N ASP A 99 -10.24 -3.13 7.61
CA ASP A 99 -10.45 -2.38 6.36
C ASP A 99 -10.81 -0.92 6.69
N LEU A 100 -9.83 -0.12 7.10
CA LEU A 100 -9.97 1.30 7.26
C LEU A 100 -9.82 1.86 5.85
N PRO A 101 -10.82 2.61 5.36
CA PRO A 101 -10.78 3.15 4.02
C PRO A 101 -9.47 3.93 3.85
N THR A 102 -8.71 3.60 2.81
CA THR A 102 -7.51 4.34 2.42
C THR A 102 -7.84 5.83 2.31
N PRO A 103 -6.90 6.76 2.49
CA PRO A 103 -7.19 8.20 2.33
C PRO A 103 -7.78 8.55 0.95
N GLU A 104 -7.46 7.74 -0.06
CA GLU A 104 -8.07 7.82 -1.39
C GLU A 104 -9.54 7.39 -1.38
N MET A 105 -9.87 6.28 -0.70
CA MET A 105 -11.25 5.82 -0.51
C MET A 105 -12.04 6.70 0.47
N ALA A 106 -11.40 7.30 1.47
CA ALA A 106 -11.99 8.29 2.36
C ALA A 106 -12.35 9.56 1.58
N LYS A 107 -11.48 10.02 0.68
CA LYS A 107 -11.77 11.14 -0.22
C LYS A 107 -12.87 10.79 -1.22
N SER A 108 -12.91 9.55 -1.73
CA SER A 108 -14.02 9.07 -2.57
C SER A 108 -15.34 9.00 -1.81
N LEU A 109 -15.32 8.57 -0.55
CA LEU A 109 -16.50 8.51 0.33
C LEU A 109 -17.00 9.92 0.68
N GLU A 110 -16.10 10.85 1.04
CA GLU A 110 -16.44 12.27 1.26
C GLU A 110 -17.05 12.89 0.00
N THR A 111 -16.47 12.62 -1.18
CA THR A 111 -17.00 13.13 -2.46
C THR A 111 -18.38 12.54 -2.77
N LEU A 112 -18.62 11.27 -2.43
CA LEU A 112 -19.92 10.62 -2.60
C LEU A 112 -20.97 11.21 -1.65
N GLU A 113 -20.61 11.44 -0.38
CA GLU A 113 -21.48 12.07 0.62
C GLU A 113 -21.82 13.52 0.24
N GLU A 114 -20.86 14.27 -0.31
CA GLU A 114 -21.08 15.62 -0.83
C GLU A 114 -22.05 15.63 -2.04
N LEU A 115 -21.92 14.66 -2.96
CA LEU A 115 -22.85 14.50 -4.08
C LEU A 115 -24.28 14.16 -3.61
N GLU A 116 -24.42 13.31 -2.58
CA GLU A 116 -25.73 13.02 -1.99
C GLU A 116 -26.35 14.24 -1.29
N ARG A 117 -25.55 15.07 -0.64
CA ARG A 117 -26.02 16.32 -0.02
C ARG A 117 -26.48 17.31 -1.08
N LEU A 118 -25.73 17.43 -2.18
CA LEU A 118 -26.09 18.29 -3.31
C LEU A 118 -27.42 17.86 -3.95
N GLY A 119 -27.63 16.56 -4.16
CA GLY A 119 -28.89 16.03 -4.69
C GLY A 119 -30.10 16.27 -3.79
N ARG A 120 -29.89 16.23 -2.47
CA ARG A 120 -30.93 16.59 -1.48
C ARG A 120 -31.31 18.07 -1.55
N LEU A 121 -30.33 18.97 -1.63
CA LEU A 121 -30.59 20.42 -1.71
C LEU A 121 -31.38 20.78 -2.97
N HIS A 122 -31.05 20.18 -4.11
CA HIS A 122 -31.79 20.31 -5.37
C HIS A 122 -33.23 19.78 -5.24
N SER A 123 -33.40 18.58 -4.68
CA SER A 123 -34.73 17.97 -4.48
C SER A 123 -35.62 18.77 -3.52
N THR A 124 -35.03 19.49 -2.56
CA THR A 124 -35.74 20.41 -1.66
C THR A 124 -35.99 21.79 -2.26
N GLY A 125 -35.52 22.05 -3.49
CA GLY A 125 -35.67 23.34 -4.19
C GLY A 125 -34.82 24.46 -3.61
N VAL A 126 -33.79 24.14 -2.82
CA VAL A 126 -32.87 25.13 -2.21
C VAL A 126 -31.90 25.69 -3.24
N ILE A 127 -31.59 24.91 -4.29
CA ILE A 127 -30.74 25.31 -5.42
C ILE A 127 -31.48 25.06 -6.73
N THR A 128 -31.20 25.88 -7.73
CA THR A 128 -31.79 25.74 -9.07
C THR A 128 -31.12 24.63 -9.88
N ASP A 129 -31.75 24.20 -10.98
CA ASP A 129 -31.19 23.19 -11.90
C ASP A 129 -29.82 23.59 -12.48
N GLU A 130 -29.64 24.87 -12.81
CA GLU A 130 -28.37 25.39 -13.35
C GLU A 130 -27.23 25.38 -12.31
N GLU A 131 -27.56 25.76 -11.07
CA GLU A 131 -26.61 25.72 -9.94
C GLU A 131 -26.23 24.29 -9.58
N PHE A 132 -27.20 23.37 -9.63
CA PHE A 132 -26.97 21.95 -9.43
C PHE A 132 -26.04 21.34 -10.49
N ALA A 133 -26.31 21.62 -11.77
CA ALA A 133 -25.49 21.10 -12.88
C ALA A 133 -24.03 21.59 -12.79
N THR A 134 -23.83 22.86 -12.44
CA THR A 134 -22.49 23.47 -12.30
C THR A 134 -21.72 22.88 -11.12
N ALA A 135 -22.37 22.73 -9.95
CA ALA A 135 -21.74 22.15 -8.76
C ALA A 135 -21.41 20.66 -8.95
N LYS A 136 -22.31 19.90 -9.60
CA LYS A 136 -22.10 18.50 -9.92
C LYS A 136 -20.90 18.31 -10.86
N ALA A 137 -20.81 19.10 -11.93
CA ALA A 137 -19.68 19.02 -12.87
C ALA A 137 -18.34 19.32 -12.18
N LYS A 138 -18.30 20.34 -11.32
CA LYS A 138 -17.11 20.72 -10.56
C LYS A 138 -16.66 19.66 -9.54
N MET A 139 -17.61 18.90 -8.97
CA MET A 139 -17.31 17.79 -8.06
C MET A 139 -16.82 16.55 -8.82
N LEU A 140 -17.39 16.28 -10.00
CA LEU A 140 -16.96 15.16 -10.86
C LEU A 140 -15.58 15.38 -11.49
N ASP A 141 -15.17 16.62 -11.76
CA ASP A 141 -13.83 16.96 -12.28
C ASP A 141 -12.70 16.76 -11.25
N ARG A 142 -13.04 16.61 -9.96
CA ARG A 142 -12.08 16.44 -8.86
C ARG A 142 -11.82 14.98 -8.48
N LEU A 143 -12.53 14.05 -9.11
CA LEU A 143 -12.33 12.60 -9.04
C LEU A 143 -11.22 12.18 -10.00
#